data_AF-A0A1U9LEF2-F1
#
_entry.id   AF-A0A1U9LEF2-F1
#
_cell.length_a   1.000
_cell.length_b   1.000
_cell.length_c   1.000
_cell.angle_alpha   90.00
_cell.angle_beta   90.00
_cell.angle_gamma   90.00
#
_symmetry.space_group_name_H-M   'P 1'
#
loop_
_entity.id
_entity.type
_entity.pdbx_description
1 polymer ?
#
loop_
_entity_poly.entity_id
_entity_poly.type
_entity_poly.pdbx_seq_one_letter_code
_entity_poly.pdbx_strand_id
1 'polypeptide(L)'
;MVDGRAIPMLVDEASDRVDQRAARALLDLVLSATGGEGTKGARGGSDGIARKISVAGSIIMASIRPPDMEAQHLGRFTIIEMEAAKQGADHTAEHRDLSAWCKDLGPALWGRAIAGWERYREARILLRAAVGKAGCQPREMDQMGSLLAGWWTLVHDHLPTEAEADDAVRGVIGYIRSVDQVMTQSGTQQMIDFLLSQKVQMNRSTDRQPLNVLISRMLEPDTPRGQDSPEYQDINYSRDNVAGVLASYGIRVVRANEPPGRSGQPALRASDGDGLWIWPRNAMLAALFKETVFAGQKYMYEFARMESYRPPPKDSRGRECAVSIGKMKHKGCFWVRCCEMGLSFDGD
;
A
#
# COMPACT_ATOMS: atom_id res chain seq x y z
N MET A 1 -27.25 6.94 12.52
CA MET A 1 -27.03 6.60 13.94
C MET A 1 -25.56 6.37 14.30
N VAL A 2 -24.62 6.38 13.33
CA VAL A 2 -23.16 6.18 13.54
C VAL A 2 -22.37 7.51 13.49
N ASP A 3 -23.01 8.60 13.06
CA ASP A 3 -22.34 9.89 12.84
C ASP A 3 -21.66 10.41 14.11
N GLY A 4 -20.34 10.58 14.04
CA GLY A 4 -19.51 11.13 15.13
C GLY A 4 -19.33 10.22 16.35
N ARG A 5 -19.71 8.93 16.28
CA ARG A 5 -19.61 8.00 17.43
C ARG A 5 -18.54 6.94 17.21
N ALA A 6 -17.57 6.88 18.13
CA ALA A 6 -16.59 5.80 18.27
C ALA A 6 -17.22 4.56 18.92
N ILE A 7 -18.07 3.85 18.17
CA ILE A 7 -18.69 2.59 18.59
C ILE A 7 -18.19 1.42 17.73
N PRO A 8 -18.00 0.22 18.31
CA PRO A 8 -17.72 -0.97 17.53
C PRO A 8 -18.94 -1.31 16.67
N MET A 9 -18.70 -1.64 15.40
CA MET A 9 -19.74 -2.06 14.47
C MET A 9 -19.50 -3.50 14.03
N LEU A 10 -20.54 -4.33 14.13
CA LEU A 10 -20.56 -5.68 13.57
C LEU A 10 -21.33 -5.65 12.26
N VAL A 11 -20.68 -6.09 11.17
CA VAL A 11 -21.32 -6.29 9.87
C VAL A 11 -21.33 -7.79 9.58
N ASP A 12 -22.52 -8.37 9.61
CA ASP A 12 -22.73 -9.76 9.19
C ASP A 12 -23.06 -9.81 7.69
N GLU A 13 -22.69 -10.89 7.03
CA GLU A 13 -22.89 -11.12 5.59
C GLU A 13 -22.40 -9.95 4.69
N ALA A 14 -21.19 -9.44 4.93
CA ALA A 14 -20.64 -8.28 4.21
C ALA A 14 -20.51 -8.46 2.67
N SER A 15 -20.88 -9.63 2.12
CA SER A 15 -20.75 -9.99 0.72
C SER A 15 -21.72 -11.10 0.32
N ASP A 16 -23.02 -10.79 0.24
CA ASP A 16 -23.96 -11.72 -0.36
C ASP A 16 -23.84 -11.72 -1.91
N ARG A 17 -24.06 -12.89 -2.54
CA ARG A 17 -23.58 -13.30 -3.88
C ARG A 17 -23.88 -12.36 -5.06
N VAL A 18 -24.77 -11.38 -4.89
CA VAL A 18 -25.40 -10.65 -5.99
C VAL A 18 -24.73 -9.30 -6.26
N ASP A 19 -24.06 -8.67 -5.29
CA ASP A 19 -23.51 -7.32 -5.50
C ASP A 19 -22.16 -7.06 -4.81
N GLN A 20 -21.08 -7.44 -5.51
CA GLN A 20 -19.70 -7.10 -5.16
C GLN A 20 -19.45 -5.59 -5.04
N ARG A 21 -20.32 -4.74 -5.63
CA ARG A 21 -20.19 -3.28 -5.52
C ARG A 21 -20.53 -2.78 -4.12
N ALA A 22 -21.49 -3.40 -3.45
CA ALA A 22 -21.87 -3.03 -2.08
C ALA A 22 -20.75 -3.39 -1.08
N ALA A 23 -20.14 -4.56 -1.26
CA ALA A 23 -19.00 -5.00 -0.45
C ALA A 23 -17.77 -4.09 -0.66
N ARG A 24 -17.46 -3.73 -1.91
CA ARG A 24 -16.39 -2.75 -2.21
C ARG A 24 -16.68 -1.37 -1.63
N ALA A 25 -17.90 -0.86 -1.77
CA ALA A 25 -18.29 0.42 -1.17
C ALA A 25 -18.18 0.39 0.36
N LEU A 26 -18.39 -0.77 1.00
CA LEU A 26 -18.18 -0.95 2.42
C LEU A 26 -16.69 -0.99 2.78
N LEU A 27 -15.85 -1.67 1.99
CA LEU A 27 -14.39 -1.63 2.13
C LEU A 27 -13.83 -0.20 1.96
N ASP A 28 -14.30 0.54 0.95
CA ASP A 28 -13.92 1.94 0.69
C ASP A 28 -14.39 2.87 1.81
N LEU A 29 -15.57 2.60 2.38
CA LEU A 29 -16.06 3.29 3.57
C LEU A 29 -15.14 3.03 4.77
N VAL A 30 -14.70 1.79 4.99
CA VAL A 30 -13.75 1.47 6.06
C VAL A 30 -12.39 2.11 5.80
N LEU A 31 -11.89 2.07 4.57
CA LEU A 31 -10.65 2.74 4.17
C LEU A 31 -10.69 4.23 4.50
N SER A 32 -11.77 4.91 4.11
CA SER A 32 -11.96 6.33 4.37
C SER A 32 -12.17 6.66 5.85
N ALA A 33 -12.73 5.74 6.64
CA ALA A 33 -12.85 5.87 8.10
C ALA A 33 -11.51 5.69 8.83
N THR A 34 -10.56 4.95 8.24
CA THR A 34 -9.21 4.72 8.82
C THR A 34 -8.20 5.83 8.49
N GLY A 35 -8.48 6.70 7.51
CA GLY A 35 -7.73 7.94 7.31
C GLY A 35 -8.15 8.96 8.35
N GLY A 36 -7.20 9.62 9.03
CA GLY A 36 -7.43 10.46 10.21
C GLY A 36 -8.42 11.64 10.08
N GLU A 37 -9.06 11.82 8.91
CA GLU A 37 -10.14 12.78 8.70
C GLU A 37 -11.56 12.20 8.89
N GLY A 38 -11.72 10.87 8.95
CA GLY A 38 -13.02 10.22 8.88
C GLY A 38 -13.67 10.39 7.49
N THR A 39 -14.58 9.48 7.13
CA THR A 39 -15.28 9.55 5.84
C THR A 39 -16.00 10.89 5.68
N LYS A 40 -15.81 11.59 4.55
CA LYS A 40 -16.68 12.70 4.10
C LYS A 40 -17.61 12.19 3.01
N GLY A 41 -18.45 11.20 3.35
CA GLY A 41 -19.43 10.67 2.42
C GLY A 41 -20.63 11.60 2.33
N ALA A 42 -20.90 12.18 1.16
CA ALA A 42 -22.13 12.90 0.87
C ALA A 42 -23.15 11.94 0.22
N ARG A 43 -24.15 11.50 0.98
CA ARG A 43 -25.36 10.92 0.36
C ARG A 43 -26.35 12.05 0.11
N GLY A 44 -26.72 12.26 -1.15
CA GLY A 44 -27.84 13.14 -1.51
C GLY A 44 -29.14 12.51 -1.02
N GLY A 45 -29.80 13.14 -0.06
CA GLY A 45 -31.18 12.78 0.31
C GLY A 45 -32.15 13.25 -0.78
N SER A 46 -33.38 12.71 -0.76
CA SER A 46 -34.51 13.16 -1.59
C SER A 46 -34.78 14.67 -1.52
N ASP A 47 -34.26 15.32 -0.48
CA ASP A 47 -34.49 16.72 -0.16
C ASP A 47 -33.37 17.65 -0.67
N GLY A 48 -32.39 17.12 -1.43
CA GLY A 48 -31.28 17.91 -2.01
C GLY A 48 -30.20 18.36 -1.01
N ILE A 49 -30.34 18.00 0.27
CA ILE A 49 -29.37 18.34 1.32
C ILE A 49 -28.33 17.22 1.44
N ALA A 50 -27.08 17.52 1.09
CA ALA A 50 -25.94 16.64 1.31
C ALA A 50 -25.65 16.52 2.81
N ARG A 51 -25.86 15.33 3.40
CA ARG A 51 -25.45 15.03 4.77
C ARG A 51 -24.05 14.43 4.76
N LYS A 52 -23.12 15.08 5.47
CA LYS A 52 -21.78 14.52 5.76
C LYS A 52 -21.96 13.47 6.85
N ILE A 53 -21.49 12.26 6.60
CA ILE A 53 -21.48 11.18 7.61
C ILE A 53 -20.02 10.90 7.92
N SER A 54 -19.58 11.21 9.14
CA SER A 54 -18.26 10.82 9.63
C SER A 54 -18.37 9.53 10.44
N VAL A 55 -17.61 8.52 10.02
CA VAL A 55 -17.47 7.25 10.74
C VAL A 55 -16.07 7.21 11.31
N ALA A 56 -15.98 7.13 12.64
CA ALA A 56 -14.76 6.81 13.37
C ALA A 56 -15.11 5.64 14.28
N GLY A 57 -14.48 4.47 14.12
CA GLY A 57 -14.85 3.29 14.90
C GLY A 57 -14.10 2.04 14.48
N SER A 58 -14.17 1.00 15.31
CA SER A 58 -13.68 -0.34 14.97
C SER A 58 -14.78 -1.13 14.29
N ILE A 59 -14.46 -1.79 13.18
CA ILE A 59 -15.43 -2.54 12.38
C ILE A 59 -15.00 -4.00 12.35
N ILE A 60 -15.91 -4.88 12.75
CA ILE A 60 -15.76 -6.33 12.64
C ILE A 60 -16.70 -6.80 11.53
N MET A 61 -16.14 -7.50 10.55
CA MET A 61 -16.90 -8.06 9.44
C MET A 61 -16.84 -9.58 9.49
N ALA A 62 -18.00 -10.22 9.46
CA ALA A 62 -18.11 -11.66 9.29
C ALA A 62 -18.55 -11.97 7.86
N SER A 63 -17.83 -12.87 7.18
CA SER A 63 -18.21 -13.34 5.85
C SER A 63 -17.71 -14.75 5.58
N ILE A 64 -18.56 -15.56 4.95
CA ILE A 64 -18.21 -16.89 4.43
C ILE A 64 -17.34 -16.77 3.17
N ARG A 65 -17.49 -15.68 2.41
CA ARG A 65 -16.74 -15.42 1.18
C ARG A 65 -16.23 -13.99 1.20
N PRO A 66 -15.03 -13.73 1.76
CA PRO A 66 -14.52 -12.37 1.87
C PRO A 66 -14.53 -11.68 0.50
N PRO A 67 -14.86 -10.37 0.44
CA PRO A 67 -14.78 -9.61 -0.79
C PRO A 67 -13.35 -9.54 -1.31
N ASP A 68 -13.19 -9.41 -2.63
CA ASP A 68 -11.88 -9.23 -3.24
C ASP A 68 -11.22 -7.96 -2.67
N MET A 69 -10.07 -8.13 -2.02
CA MET A 69 -9.31 -7.05 -1.39
C MET A 69 -8.06 -6.72 -2.21
N GLU A 70 -7.91 -5.44 -2.56
CA GLU A 70 -6.69 -4.89 -3.14
C GLU A 70 -5.58 -4.76 -2.07
N ALA A 71 -4.33 -4.57 -2.49
CA ALA A 71 -3.19 -4.44 -1.58
C ALA A 71 -3.38 -3.32 -0.54
N GLN A 72 -4.04 -2.23 -0.93
CA GLN A 72 -4.39 -1.13 -0.02
C GLN A 72 -5.45 -1.49 1.03
N HIS A 73 -6.30 -2.49 0.76
CA HIS A 73 -7.25 -3.04 1.73
C HIS A 73 -6.51 -3.96 2.70
N LEU A 74 -5.68 -4.86 2.18
CA LEU A 74 -5.00 -5.89 2.98
C LEU A 74 -4.17 -5.32 4.13
N GLY A 75 -3.50 -4.18 3.93
CA GLY A 75 -2.73 -3.51 4.99
C GLY A 75 -3.59 -2.80 6.06
N ARG A 76 -4.91 -2.71 5.88
CA ARG A 76 -5.84 -2.02 6.80
C ARG A 76 -6.78 -2.95 7.56
N PHE A 77 -6.79 -4.24 7.22
CA PHE A 77 -7.62 -5.26 7.87
C PHE A 77 -6.76 -6.35 8.52
N THR A 78 -7.07 -6.66 9.77
CA THR A 78 -6.68 -7.93 10.39
C THR A 78 -7.67 -9.01 9.96
N ILE A 79 -7.19 -10.01 9.22
CA ILE A 79 -8.03 -11.11 8.72
C ILE A 79 -7.85 -12.30 9.65
N ILE A 80 -8.98 -12.83 10.16
CA ILE A 80 -9.01 -14.03 10.99
C ILE A 80 -9.75 -15.10 10.20
N GLU A 81 -9.02 -16.12 9.76
CA GLU A 81 -9.63 -17.31 9.16
C GLU A 81 -10.05 -18.28 10.27
N MET A 82 -11.34 -18.63 10.29
CA MET A 82 -11.91 -19.56 11.24
C MET A 82 -11.96 -20.97 10.65
N GLU A 83 -11.82 -21.99 11.49
CA GLU A 83 -12.04 -23.36 11.07
C GLU A 83 -13.50 -23.60 10.66
N ALA A 84 -13.71 -24.44 9.65
CA ALA A 84 -15.04 -24.84 9.25
C ALA A 84 -15.73 -25.61 10.38
N ALA A 85 -16.99 -25.29 10.65
CA ALA A 85 -17.80 -26.06 11.58
C ALA A 85 -17.90 -27.52 11.12
N LYS A 86 -17.88 -28.46 12.07
CA LYS A 86 -18.04 -29.89 11.75
C LYS A 86 -19.40 -30.12 11.12
N GLN A 87 -19.43 -30.88 10.02
CA GLN A 87 -20.66 -31.16 9.29
C GLN A 87 -21.70 -31.84 10.19
N GLY A 88 -22.90 -31.27 10.28
CA GLY A 88 -23.99 -31.77 11.13
C GLY A 88 -23.91 -31.38 12.61
N ALA A 89 -22.95 -30.55 13.02
CA ALA A 89 -22.94 -29.97 14.36
C ALA A 89 -24.05 -28.91 14.49
N ASP A 90 -24.88 -29.03 15.52
CA ASP A 90 -25.87 -28.04 15.92
C ASP A 90 -25.43 -27.43 17.25
N HIS A 91 -25.07 -26.15 17.23
CA HIS A 91 -24.62 -25.39 18.40
C HIS A 91 -25.67 -24.36 18.87
N THR A 92 -26.94 -24.55 18.51
CA THR A 92 -28.01 -23.58 18.80
C THR A 92 -28.19 -23.33 20.30
N ALA A 93 -28.03 -24.36 21.13
CA ALA A 93 -28.16 -24.23 22.58
C ALA A 93 -26.99 -23.44 23.17
N GLU A 94 -25.76 -23.79 22.79
CA GLU A 94 -24.54 -23.13 23.23
C GLU A 94 -24.50 -21.67 22.79
N HIS A 95 -24.97 -21.35 21.58
CA HIS A 95 -25.11 -19.97 21.11
C HIS A 95 -26.12 -19.17 21.93
N ARG A 96 -27.22 -19.79 22.36
CA ARG A 96 -28.21 -19.14 23.23
C ARG A 96 -27.62 -18.82 24.60
N ASP A 97 -26.92 -19.78 25.19
CA ASP A 97 -26.30 -19.63 26.51
C ASP A 97 -25.18 -18.59 26.46
N LEU A 98 -24.34 -18.61 25.42
CA LEU A 98 -23.32 -17.60 25.17
C LEU A 98 -23.95 -16.21 25.00
N SER A 99 -25.05 -16.09 24.25
CA SER A 99 -25.74 -14.81 24.07
C SER A 99 -26.28 -14.26 25.39
N ALA A 100 -26.85 -15.11 26.24
CA ALA A 100 -27.33 -14.72 27.56
C ALA A 100 -26.18 -14.25 28.47
N TRP A 101 -25.08 -15.00 28.49
CA TRP A 101 -23.88 -14.65 29.24
C TRP A 101 -23.25 -13.34 28.75
N CYS A 102 -23.12 -13.13 27.44
CA CYS A 102 -22.61 -11.89 26.87
C CYS A 102 -23.47 -10.66 27.19
N LYS A 103 -24.80 -10.82 27.29
CA LYS A 103 -25.70 -9.73 27.68
C LYS A 103 -25.47 -9.29 29.13
N ASP A 104 -25.20 -10.23 30.01
CA ASP A 104 -24.92 -9.97 31.42
C ASP A 104 -23.53 -9.35 31.61
N LEU A 105 -22.50 -9.93 30.98
CA LEU A 105 -21.11 -9.52 31.20
C LEU A 105 -20.65 -8.34 30.34
N GLY A 106 -21.28 -8.11 29.19
CA GLY A 106 -20.88 -7.09 28.21
C GLY A 106 -20.69 -5.68 28.80
N PRO A 107 -21.65 -5.14 29.59
CA PRO A 107 -21.49 -3.84 30.24
C PRO A 107 -20.29 -3.78 31.19
N ALA A 108 -19.99 -4.87 31.91
CA ALA A 108 -18.86 -4.94 32.82
C ALA A 108 -17.52 -4.95 32.05
N LEU A 109 -17.43 -5.70 30.94
CA LEU A 109 -16.26 -5.68 30.05
C LEU A 109 -16.04 -4.30 29.44
N TRP A 110 -17.11 -3.61 29.03
CA TRP A 110 -17.03 -2.25 28.52
C TRP A 110 -16.54 -1.26 29.60
N GLY A 111 -17.09 -1.35 30.81
CA GLY A 111 -16.64 -0.55 31.95
C GLY A 111 -15.17 -0.79 32.27
N ARG A 112 -14.73 -2.06 32.23
CA ARG A 112 -13.33 -2.43 32.44
C ARG A 112 -12.41 -1.87 31.36
N ALA A 113 -12.81 -1.89 30.09
CA ALA A 113 -12.05 -1.31 28.99
C ALA A 113 -11.84 0.20 29.18
N ILE A 114 -12.89 0.93 29.58
CA ILE A 114 -12.82 2.37 29.85
C ILE A 114 -11.94 2.66 31.07
N ALA A 115 -12.17 1.96 32.17
CA ALA A 115 -11.39 2.14 33.41
C ALA A 115 -9.91 1.78 33.23
N GLY A 116 -9.61 0.83 32.34
CA GLY A 116 -8.26 0.37 32.01
C GLY A 116 -7.52 1.21 30.97
N TRP A 117 -8.02 2.39 30.59
CA TRP A 117 -7.45 3.19 29.48
C TRP A 117 -5.94 3.45 29.59
N GLU A 118 -5.44 3.85 30.76
CA GLU A 118 -4.01 4.08 30.94
C GLU A 118 -3.20 2.78 30.82
N ARG A 119 -3.72 1.68 31.40
CA ARG A 119 -3.11 0.35 31.27
C ARG A 119 -3.07 -0.09 29.81
N TYR A 120 -4.12 0.18 29.04
CA TYR A 120 -4.14 -0.09 27.61
C TYR A 120 -3.05 0.69 26.87
N ARG A 121 -2.90 1.99 27.13
CA ARG A 121 -1.88 2.83 26.47
C ARG A 121 -0.47 2.32 26.72
N GLU A 122 -0.17 1.93 27.94
CA GLU A 122 1.14 1.42 28.35
C GLU A 122 1.37 -0.01 27.82
N ALA A 123 0.39 -0.91 27.98
CA ALA A 123 0.46 -2.27 27.45
C ALA A 123 0.63 -2.28 25.92
N ARG A 124 0.00 -1.34 25.20
CA ARG A 124 0.17 -1.17 23.75
C ARG A 124 1.60 -0.91 23.35
N ILE A 125 2.37 -0.12 24.11
CA ILE A 125 3.78 0.14 23.79
C ILE A 125 4.59 -1.15 23.92
N LEU A 126 4.39 -1.90 25.01
CA LEU A 126 5.11 -3.13 25.31
C LEU A 126 4.78 -4.25 24.32
N LEU A 127 3.49 -4.46 24.05
CA LEU A 127 3.01 -5.49 23.12
C LEU A 127 3.34 -5.14 21.66
N ARG A 128 3.28 -3.87 21.27
CA ARG A 128 3.76 -3.43 19.95
C ARG A 128 5.26 -3.72 19.77
N ALA A 129 6.07 -3.48 20.80
CA ALA A 129 7.49 -3.79 20.75
C ALA A 129 7.73 -5.31 20.63
N ALA A 130 7.00 -6.12 21.39
CA ALA A 130 7.07 -7.58 21.31
C ALA A 130 6.66 -8.11 19.92
N VAL A 131 5.58 -7.58 19.32
CA VAL A 131 5.19 -7.89 17.93
C VAL A 131 6.30 -7.49 16.94
N GLY A 132 6.96 -6.35 17.16
CA GLY A 132 8.09 -5.92 16.33
C GLY A 132 9.25 -6.91 16.31
N LYS A 133 9.56 -7.55 17.45
CA LYS A 133 10.59 -8.59 17.56
C LYS A 133 10.27 -9.83 16.69
N ALA A 134 9.00 -10.08 16.38
CA ALA A 134 8.57 -11.16 15.51
C ALA A 134 8.78 -10.89 14.00
N GLY A 135 9.38 -9.74 13.64
CA GLY A 135 9.72 -9.43 12.24
C GLY A 135 8.53 -8.92 11.43
N CYS A 136 7.69 -8.06 12.03
CA CYS A 136 6.49 -7.51 11.40
C CYS A 136 6.75 -6.12 10.83
N GLN A 137 5.96 -5.72 9.82
CA GLN A 137 6.00 -4.36 9.30
C GLN A 137 5.37 -3.37 10.30
N PRO A 138 5.79 -2.08 10.35
CA PRO A 138 5.31 -1.10 11.33
C PRO A 138 3.78 -1.01 11.46
N ARG A 139 3.07 -1.17 10.35
CA ARG A 139 1.60 -1.13 10.31
C ARG A 139 0.94 -2.32 10.99
N GLU A 140 1.49 -3.52 10.77
CA GLU A 140 1.05 -4.75 11.43
C GLU A 140 1.34 -4.69 12.94
N MET A 141 2.48 -4.09 13.32
CA MET A 141 2.82 -3.84 14.73
C MET A 141 1.76 -2.96 15.41
N ASP A 142 1.30 -1.92 14.72
CA ASP A 142 0.26 -1.02 15.26
C ASP A 142 -1.11 -1.69 15.36
N GLN A 143 -1.47 -2.56 14.40
CA GLN A 143 -2.74 -3.30 14.42
C GLN A 143 -2.74 -4.39 15.50
N MET A 144 -1.81 -5.34 15.40
CA MET A 144 -1.75 -6.48 16.31
C MET A 144 -1.40 -6.04 17.73
N GLY A 145 -0.48 -5.08 17.89
CA GLY A 145 -0.15 -4.53 19.20
C GLY A 145 -1.35 -3.86 19.89
N SER A 146 -2.25 -3.23 19.12
CA SER A 146 -3.48 -2.65 19.68
C SER A 146 -4.50 -3.72 20.07
N LEU A 147 -4.67 -4.76 19.25
CA LEU A 147 -5.57 -5.88 19.57
C LEU A 147 -5.11 -6.64 20.82
N LEU A 148 -3.82 -6.97 20.90
CA LEU A 148 -3.24 -7.64 22.06
C LEU A 148 -3.35 -6.78 23.33
N ALA A 149 -3.15 -5.46 23.23
CA ALA A 149 -3.30 -4.58 24.38
C ALA A 149 -4.76 -4.49 24.86
N GLY A 150 -5.71 -4.50 23.93
CA GLY A 150 -7.14 -4.57 24.25
C GLY A 150 -7.48 -5.85 25.00
N TRP A 151 -7.05 -6.99 24.48
CA TRP A 151 -7.19 -8.28 25.15
C TRP A 151 -6.54 -8.28 26.54
N TRP A 152 -5.28 -7.85 26.64
CA TRP A 152 -4.53 -7.80 27.90
C TRP A 152 -5.25 -6.98 28.96
N THR A 153 -5.75 -5.80 28.57
CA THR A 153 -6.46 -4.90 29.48
C THR A 153 -7.74 -5.54 30.04
N LEU A 154 -8.41 -6.36 29.24
CA LEU A 154 -9.63 -7.06 29.62
C LEU A 154 -9.35 -8.27 30.52
N VAL A 155 -8.23 -8.97 30.36
CA VAL A 155 -7.95 -10.23 31.09
C VAL A 155 -6.95 -10.10 32.24
N HIS A 156 -6.20 -9.00 32.31
CA HIS A 156 -5.18 -8.76 33.33
C HIS A 156 -5.35 -7.40 34.02
N ASP A 157 -4.96 -7.33 35.30
CA ASP A 157 -4.99 -6.12 36.14
C ASP A 157 -3.64 -5.41 36.24
N HIS A 158 -2.60 -5.93 35.57
CA HIS A 158 -1.23 -5.41 35.56
C HIS A 158 -0.72 -5.16 34.15
N LEU A 159 0.39 -4.45 34.03
CA LEU A 159 1.12 -4.31 32.75
C LEU A 159 1.82 -5.62 32.39
N PRO A 160 1.92 -5.96 31.10
CA PRO A 160 2.67 -7.13 30.68
C PRO A 160 4.15 -6.95 31.01
N THR A 161 4.75 -7.95 31.63
CA THR A 161 6.21 -8.09 31.65
C THR A 161 6.72 -8.45 30.25
N GLU A 162 8.03 -8.32 30.01
CA GLU A 162 8.61 -8.68 28.71
C GLU A 162 8.34 -10.16 28.35
N ALA A 163 8.47 -11.07 29.33
CA ALA A 163 8.21 -12.50 29.12
C ALA A 163 6.74 -12.78 28.80
N GLU A 164 5.81 -12.11 29.47
CA GLU A 164 4.38 -12.22 29.20
C GLU A 164 3.99 -11.63 27.84
N ALA A 165 4.62 -10.51 27.45
CA ALA A 165 4.40 -9.91 26.14
C ALA A 165 4.88 -10.83 25.01
N ASP A 166 6.07 -11.42 25.16
CA ASP A 166 6.60 -12.39 24.21
C ASP A 166 5.71 -13.66 24.15
N ASP A 167 5.16 -14.11 25.28
CA ASP A 167 4.23 -15.25 25.32
C ASP A 167 2.89 -14.95 24.63
N ALA A 168 2.32 -13.78 24.88
CA ALA A 168 1.12 -13.31 24.21
C ALA A 168 1.30 -13.28 22.68
N VAL A 169 2.46 -12.80 22.21
CA VAL A 169 2.80 -12.77 20.78
C VAL A 169 2.94 -14.18 20.21
N ARG A 170 3.57 -15.12 20.93
CA ARG A 170 3.65 -16.53 20.50
C ARG A 170 2.28 -17.14 20.27
N GLY A 171 1.31 -16.85 21.13
CA GLY A 171 -0.06 -17.37 21.01
C GLY A 171 -0.79 -16.95 19.73
N VAL A 172 -0.42 -15.79 19.16
CA VAL A 172 -1.05 -15.26 17.94
C VAL A 172 -0.13 -15.23 16.73
N ILE A 173 1.08 -15.80 16.82
CA ILE A 173 2.11 -15.65 15.79
C ILE A 173 1.68 -16.19 14.42
N GLY A 174 0.77 -17.17 14.38
CA GLY A 174 0.18 -17.67 13.14
C GLY A 174 -0.75 -16.69 12.43
N TYR A 175 -1.27 -15.69 13.14
CA TYR A 175 -2.09 -14.60 12.60
C TYR A 175 -1.28 -13.34 12.30
N ILE A 176 -0.03 -13.30 12.77
CA ILE A 176 0.89 -12.21 12.51
C ILE A 176 1.52 -12.42 11.14
N ARG A 177 1.25 -11.50 10.22
CA ARG A 177 1.89 -11.52 8.91
C ARG A 177 3.37 -11.16 9.07
N SER A 178 4.25 -12.14 8.95
CA SER A 178 5.70 -11.90 8.87
C SER A 178 6.03 -11.07 7.64
N VAL A 179 7.18 -10.37 7.65
CA VAL A 179 7.73 -9.72 6.45
C VAL A 179 7.67 -10.68 5.27
N ASP A 180 8.02 -11.96 5.45
CA ASP A 180 8.01 -12.98 4.38
C ASP A 180 6.60 -13.36 3.88
N GLN A 181 5.55 -13.25 4.69
CA GLN A 181 4.17 -13.51 4.25
C GLN A 181 3.54 -12.30 3.53
N VAL A 182 3.90 -11.07 3.91
CA VAL A 182 3.56 -9.85 3.15
C VAL A 182 4.34 -9.80 1.83
N MET A 183 5.54 -10.40 1.80
CA MET A 183 6.32 -10.68 0.59
C MET A 183 5.65 -11.70 -0.36
N THR A 184 4.44 -12.17 -0.05
CA THR A 184 3.62 -12.96 -0.99
C THR A 184 2.44 -12.18 -1.60
N GLN A 185 2.15 -10.93 -1.20
CA GLN A 185 0.90 -10.24 -1.61
C GLN A 185 1.02 -8.86 -2.27
N SER A 186 2.22 -8.36 -2.58
CA SER A 186 2.36 -7.36 -3.64
C SER A 186 3.63 -7.61 -4.44
N GLY A 187 3.54 -8.58 -5.36
CA GLY A 187 4.60 -8.83 -6.35
C GLY A 187 5.00 -7.53 -7.07
N THR A 188 4.02 -6.64 -7.32
CA THR A 188 4.24 -5.28 -7.83
C THR A 188 5.13 -4.43 -6.93
N GLN A 189 4.83 -4.30 -5.64
CA GLN A 189 5.65 -3.47 -4.74
C GLN A 189 7.06 -4.04 -4.57
N GLN A 190 7.20 -5.35 -4.43
CA GLN A 190 8.53 -5.99 -4.37
C GLN A 190 9.33 -5.80 -5.65
N MET A 191 8.67 -5.90 -6.81
CA MET A 191 9.31 -5.64 -8.08
C MET A 191 9.76 -4.19 -8.17
N ILE A 192 8.94 -3.23 -7.71
CA ILE A 192 9.28 -1.81 -7.65
C ILE A 192 10.47 -1.58 -6.71
N ASP A 193 10.40 -2.07 -5.46
CA ASP A 193 11.47 -1.91 -4.46
C ASP A 193 12.79 -2.54 -4.94
N PHE A 194 12.69 -3.73 -5.56
CA PHE A 194 13.83 -4.39 -6.18
C PHE A 194 14.42 -3.55 -7.30
N LEU A 195 13.61 -3.08 -8.25
CA LEU A 195 14.07 -2.27 -9.37
C LEU A 195 14.73 -0.98 -8.88
N LEU A 196 14.06 -0.26 -7.98
CA LEU A 196 14.50 1.03 -7.47
C LEU A 196 15.80 0.95 -6.65
N SER A 197 16.05 -0.18 -5.99
CA SER A 197 17.29 -0.44 -5.25
C SER A 197 18.45 -0.92 -6.13
N GLN A 198 18.23 -1.25 -7.41
CA GLN A 198 19.31 -1.71 -8.29
C GLN A 198 20.35 -0.64 -8.51
N LYS A 199 21.60 -0.96 -8.16
CA LYS A 199 22.76 -0.09 -8.37
C LYS A 199 23.29 -0.23 -9.79
N VAL A 200 23.16 0.84 -10.57
CA VAL A 200 23.65 0.92 -11.94
C VAL A 200 24.92 1.75 -12.02
N GLN A 201 25.81 1.35 -12.93
CA GLN A 201 27.10 2.04 -13.10
C GLN A 201 26.92 3.37 -13.82
N MET A 202 27.54 4.43 -13.29
CA MET A 202 27.59 5.73 -13.94
C MET A 202 28.61 5.73 -15.09
N ASN A 203 28.36 6.54 -16.13
CA ASN A 203 29.18 6.56 -17.35
C ASN A 203 30.68 6.75 -17.05
N ARG A 204 31.51 5.79 -17.48
CA ARG A 204 32.99 5.81 -17.38
C ARG A 204 33.55 5.97 -15.95
N SER A 205 32.71 5.76 -14.93
CA SER A 205 33.09 5.81 -13.51
C SER A 205 32.97 4.42 -12.88
N THR A 206 33.73 4.19 -11.81
CA THR A 206 33.52 3.04 -10.90
C THR A 206 32.33 3.26 -9.98
N ASP A 207 31.77 4.47 -9.97
CA ASP A 207 30.63 4.83 -9.15
C ASP A 207 29.34 4.12 -9.59
N ARG A 208 28.57 3.68 -8.60
CA ARG A 208 27.31 2.97 -8.80
C ARG A 208 26.22 3.61 -7.95
N GLN A 209 25.14 4.01 -8.60
CA GLN A 209 24.03 4.70 -7.96
C GLN A 209 22.74 3.88 -8.12
N PRO A 210 21.87 3.83 -7.10
CA PRO A 210 20.61 3.13 -7.21
C PRO A 210 19.64 3.88 -8.14
N LEU A 211 18.77 3.14 -8.83
CA LEU A 211 17.85 3.70 -9.82
C LEU A 211 16.90 4.75 -9.23
N ASN A 212 16.45 4.60 -7.98
CA ASN A 212 15.63 5.62 -7.31
C ASN A 212 16.32 6.98 -7.25
N VAL A 213 17.60 7.01 -6.88
CA VAL A 213 18.38 8.25 -6.73
C VAL A 213 18.55 8.95 -8.08
N LEU A 214 18.74 8.17 -9.15
CA LEU A 214 18.80 8.69 -10.53
C LEU A 214 17.44 9.21 -11.01
N ILE A 215 16.35 8.51 -10.72
CA ILE A 215 15.01 8.94 -11.13
C ILE A 215 14.57 10.17 -10.34
N SER A 216 14.77 10.20 -9.02
CA SER A 216 14.48 11.36 -8.18
C SER A 216 15.26 12.60 -8.64
N ARG A 217 16.54 12.44 -9.01
CA ARG A 217 17.32 13.53 -9.62
C ARG A 217 16.70 14.07 -10.90
N MET A 218 16.09 13.22 -11.71
CA MET A 218 15.39 13.63 -12.93
C MET A 218 14.05 14.33 -12.64
N LEU A 219 13.44 14.07 -11.49
CA LEU A 219 12.18 14.71 -11.08
C LEU A 219 12.38 16.11 -10.48
N GLU A 220 13.55 16.38 -9.90
CA GLU A 220 13.89 17.73 -9.42
C GLU A 220 13.76 18.79 -10.52
N PRO A 221 13.26 20.00 -10.21
CA PRO A 221 13.17 21.10 -11.16
C PRO A 221 14.56 21.55 -11.61
N ASP A 222 14.63 22.15 -12.80
CA ASP A 222 15.89 22.70 -13.31
C ASP A 222 16.22 23.96 -12.49
N THR A 223 17.11 23.84 -11.50
CA THR A 223 17.67 25.01 -10.86
C THR A 223 18.53 25.76 -11.88
N PRO A 224 18.36 27.09 -12.04
CA PRO A 224 19.26 27.89 -12.85
C PRO A 224 20.70 27.62 -12.39
N ARG A 225 21.64 27.45 -13.33
CA ARG A 225 23.07 27.31 -13.02
C ARG A 225 23.52 28.51 -12.18
N GLY A 226 23.52 28.36 -10.86
CA GLY A 226 23.84 29.43 -9.93
C GLY A 226 23.63 29.01 -8.48
N GLN A 227 24.77 28.82 -7.79
CA GLN A 227 25.00 28.87 -6.34
C GLN A 227 24.80 27.60 -5.49
N ASP A 228 25.97 27.09 -5.08
CA ASP A 228 26.33 26.67 -3.72
C ASP A 228 25.67 25.43 -3.09
N SER A 229 25.74 24.29 -3.79
CA SER A 229 25.68 22.98 -3.13
C SER A 229 26.81 22.06 -3.63
N PRO A 230 27.62 21.45 -2.74
CA PRO A 230 28.76 20.60 -3.11
C PRO A 230 28.39 19.40 -4.01
N GLU A 231 27.16 18.90 -3.94
CA GLU A 231 26.63 17.82 -4.77
C GLU A 231 26.49 18.19 -6.26
N TYR A 232 26.45 19.49 -6.60
CA TYR A 232 26.23 19.96 -7.98
C TYR A 232 27.51 20.11 -8.81
N GLN A 233 28.67 19.76 -8.25
CA GLN A 233 29.96 19.85 -8.94
C GLN A 233 30.41 18.54 -9.61
N ASP A 234 29.74 17.41 -9.37
CA ASP A 234 30.07 16.17 -10.07
C ASP A 234 29.43 16.14 -11.47
N ILE A 235 30.24 16.37 -12.50
CA ILE A 235 29.86 16.29 -13.91
C ILE A 235 29.18 14.95 -14.22
N ASN A 236 29.56 13.87 -13.53
CA ASN A 236 28.96 12.54 -13.71
C ASN A 236 27.47 12.50 -13.33
N TYR A 237 27.03 13.39 -12.43
CA TYR A 237 25.66 13.46 -11.93
C TYR A 237 24.80 14.56 -12.58
N SER A 238 25.27 15.10 -13.71
CA SER A 238 24.46 16.02 -14.53
C SER A 238 23.22 15.31 -15.09
N ARG A 239 22.11 16.06 -15.25
CA ARG A 239 20.83 15.51 -15.77
C ARG A 239 21.00 14.80 -17.11
N ASP A 240 21.83 15.32 -18.02
CA ASP A 240 22.10 14.69 -19.31
C ASP A 240 22.80 13.33 -19.16
N ASN A 241 23.75 13.22 -18.23
CA ASN A 241 24.43 11.97 -17.93
C ASN A 241 23.49 10.97 -17.26
N VAL A 242 22.70 11.41 -16.28
CA VAL A 242 21.68 10.59 -15.60
C VAL A 242 20.65 10.08 -16.61
N ALA A 243 20.13 10.95 -17.49
CA ALA A 243 19.21 10.56 -18.56
C ALA A 243 19.84 9.56 -19.53
N GLY A 244 21.13 9.71 -19.84
CA GLY A 244 21.89 8.77 -20.66
C GLY A 244 22.03 7.39 -20.01
N VAL A 245 22.33 7.34 -18.71
CA VAL A 245 22.41 6.09 -17.93
C VAL A 245 21.04 5.41 -17.87
N LEU A 246 19.98 6.13 -17.48
CA LEU A 246 18.62 5.57 -17.44
C LEU A 246 18.17 5.06 -18.82
N ALA A 247 18.50 5.78 -19.89
CA ALA A 247 18.19 5.36 -21.25
C ALA A 247 18.91 4.05 -21.65
N SER A 248 20.10 3.76 -21.12
CA SER A 248 20.79 2.49 -21.36
C SER A 248 20.01 1.29 -20.80
N TYR A 249 19.23 1.49 -19.73
CA TYR A 249 18.26 0.55 -19.16
C TYR A 249 16.86 0.71 -19.76
N GLY A 250 16.69 1.48 -20.83
CA GLY A 250 15.40 1.66 -21.48
C GLY A 250 14.38 2.45 -20.66
N ILE A 251 14.83 3.30 -19.73
CA ILE A 251 13.97 4.13 -18.88
C ILE A 251 14.11 5.59 -19.32
N ARG A 252 12.98 6.28 -19.45
CA ARG A 252 12.92 7.74 -19.61
C ARG A 252 11.97 8.32 -18.58
N VAL A 253 12.47 9.27 -17.80
CA VAL A 253 11.67 10.06 -16.85
C VAL A 253 11.04 11.24 -17.58
N VAL A 254 9.77 11.50 -17.29
CA VAL A 254 9.03 12.64 -17.81
C VAL A 254 8.36 13.37 -16.64
N ARG A 255 8.69 14.65 -16.44
CA ARG A 255 8.12 15.47 -15.35
C ARG A 255 6.76 16.00 -15.74
N ALA A 256 5.86 16.23 -14.79
CA ALA A 256 4.56 16.86 -14.97
C ALA A 256 4.67 18.27 -15.59
N ASN A 257 5.70 19.01 -15.20
CA ASN A 257 6.02 20.36 -15.69
C ASN A 257 7.19 20.36 -16.69
N GLU A 258 7.45 19.24 -17.39
CA GLU A 258 8.57 19.18 -18.35
C GLU A 258 8.43 20.25 -19.45
N PRO A 259 9.47 21.10 -19.64
CA PRO A 259 9.42 22.13 -20.66
C PRO A 259 9.34 21.50 -22.05
N PRO A 260 8.66 22.15 -23.02
CA PRO A 260 8.61 21.68 -24.39
C PRO A 260 10.02 21.48 -24.96
N GLY A 261 10.21 20.40 -25.72
CA GLY A 261 11.49 20.15 -26.39
C GLY A 261 11.78 21.16 -27.50
N ARG A 262 12.91 20.99 -28.19
CA ARG A 262 13.31 21.86 -29.32
C ARG A 262 12.28 21.94 -30.45
N SER A 263 11.41 20.94 -30.58
CA SER A 263 10.32 20.91 -31.56
C SER A 263 9.10 21.76 -31.14
N GLY A 264 9.10 22.36 -29.95
CA GLY A 264 7.97 23.12 -29.38
C GLY A 264 6.80 22.26 -28.93
N GLN A 265 6.86 20.94 -29.14
CA GLN A 265 5.83 20.00 -28.73
C GLN A 265 6.07 19.54 -27.28
N PRO A 266 5.01 19.35 -26.48
CA PRO A 266 5.14 18.80 -25.14
C PRO A 266 5.69 17.37 -25.20
N ALA A 267 6.34 16.95 -24.11
CA ALA A 267 6.77 15.56 -23.98
C ALA A 267 5.55 14.62 -24.09
N LEU A 268 5.70 13.53 -24.85
CA LEU A 268 4.65 12.52 -24.96
C LEU A 268 4.39 11.90 -23.60
N ARG A 269 3.13 11.91 -23.15
CA ARG A 269 2.65 11.30 -21.90
C ARG A 269 1.42 10.47 -22.16
N ALA A 270 1.20 9.46 -21.33
CA ALA A 270 -0.01 8.63 -21.37
C ALA A 270 -0.95 8.86 -20.17
N SER A 271 -0.52 9.66 -19.19
CA SER A 271 -1.29 10.07 -18.01
C SER A 271 -0.75 11.39 -17.48
N ASP A 272 -1.55 12.08 -16.66
CA ASP A 272 -1.12 13.26 -15.92
C ASP A 272 -0.10 12.91 -14.82
N GLY A 273 0.65 13.92 -14.38
CA GLY A 273 1.70 13.80 -13.38
C GLY A 273 3.07 13.41 -13.92
N ASP A 274 3.99 13.15 -12.98
CA ASP A 274 5.32 12.59 -13.25
C ASP A 274 5.20 11.11 -13.65
N GLY A 275 5.98 10.67 -14.63
CA GLY A 275 5.97 9.26 -15.00
C GLY A 275 7.19 8.79 -15.78
N LEU A 276 7.20 7.49 -16.03
CA LEU A 276 8.28 6.78 -16.69
C LEU A 276 7.77 6.15 -17.98
N TRP A 277 8.49 6.38 -19.07
CA TRP A 277 8.45 5.48 -20.21
C TRP A 277 9.49 4.38 -20.04
N ILE A 278 9.03 3.13 -20.09
CA ILE A 278 9.90 1.95 -19.95
C ILE A 278 9.81 1.13 -21.23
N TRP A 279 10.97 0.80 -21.80
CA TRP A 279 11.08 -0.11 -22.94
C TRP A 279 11.38 -1.54 -22.46
N PRO A 280 10.39 -2.45 -22.48
CA PRO A 280 10.53 -3.75 -21.86
C PRO A 280 11.49 -4.71 -22.58
N ARG A 281 11.83 -4.42 -23.83
CA ARG A 281 12.76 -5.25 -24.63
C ARG A 281 14.23 -4.86 -24.46
N ASN A 282 14.53 -3.96 -23.51
CA ASN A 282 15.90 -3.58 -23.21
C ASN A 282 16.64 -4.72 -22.48
N ALA A 283 17.78 -5.15 -23.03
CA ALA A 283 18.55 -6.28 -22.48
C ALA A 283 19.16 -5.98 -21.11
N MET A 284 19.58 -4.74 -20.84
CA MET A 284 20.15 -4.35 -19.55
C MET A 284 19.07 -4.31 -18.46
N LEU A 285 17.86 -3.83 -18.79
CA LEU A 285 16.72 -3.90 -17.89
C LEU A 285 16.35 -5.34 -17.54
N ALA A 286 16.22 -6.20 -18.55
CA ALA A 286 15.91 -7.61 -18.33
C ALA A 286 17.01 -8.32 -17.50
N ALA A 287 18.28 -7.93 -17.68
CA ALA A 287 19.40 -8.47 -16.92
C ALA A 287 19.33 -8.16 -15.42
N LEU A 288 18.73 -7.02 -15.02
CA LEU A 288 18.53 -6.69 -13.61
C LEU A 288 17.67 -7.73 -12.89
N PHE A 289 16.70 -8.33 -13.59
CA PHE A 289 15.76 -9.30 -13.02
C PHE A 289 16.17 -10.76 -13.23
N LYS A 290 17.30 -11.04 -13.90
CA LYS A 290 17.63 -12.39 -14.40
C LYS A 290 17.67 -13.46 -13.30
N GLU A 291 18.23 -13.12 -12.14
CA GLU A 291 18.44 -14.04 -11.01
C GLU A 291 17.43 -13.80 -9.88
N THR A 292 16.22 -13.33 -10.22
CA THR A 292 15.17 -13.04 -9.24
C THR A 292 13.86 -13.75 -9.55
N VAL A 293 12.91 -13.70 -8.61
CA VAL A 293 11.55 -14.21 -8.80
C VAL A 293 10.80 -13.50 -9.94
N PHE A 294 11.28 -12.33 -10.38
CA PHE A 294 10.72 -11.52 -11.47
C PHE A 294 11.38 -11.74 -12.84
N ALA A 295 12.25 -12.76 -12.97
CA ALA A 295 12.95 -13.08 -14.22
C ALA A 295 12.02 -13.34 -15.42
N GLY A 296 12.55 -13.16 -16.63
CA GLY A 296 11.82 -13.38 -17.87
C GLY A 296 10.79 -12.27 -18.11
N GLN A 297 9.52 -12.63 -18.25
CA GLN A 297 8.41 -11.67 -18.43
C GLN A 297 7.68 -11.38 -17.12
N LYS A 298 8.14 -11.90 -15.97
CA LYS A 298 7.41 -11.76 -14.70
C LYS A 298 7.36 -10.32 -14.19
N TYR A 299 8.47 -9.58 -14.25
CA TYR A 299 8.46 -8.15 -13.91
C TYR A 299 7.47 -7.34 -14.77
N MET A 300 7.26 -7.75 -16.02
CA MET A 300 6.28 -7.12 -16.92
C MET A 300 4.83 -7.37 -16.50
N TYR A 301 4.52 -8.57 -16.02
CA TYR A 301 3.20 -8.85 -15.45
C TYR A 301 2.94 -7.99 -14.20
N GLU A 302 3.96 -7.76 -13.38
CA GLU A 302 3.83 -6.92 -12.20
C GLU A 302 3.65 -5.43 -12.55
N PHE A 303 4.36 -4.91 -13.57
CA PHE A 303 4.11 -3.57 -14.10
C PHE A 303 2.70 -3.41 -14.68
N ALA A 304 2.20 -4.42 -15.40
CA ALA A 304 0.87 -4.38 -16.01
C ALA A 304 -0.28 -4.38 -14.98
N ARG A 305 0.01 -4.72 -13.72
CA ARG A 305 -0.94 -4.67 -12.59
C ARG A 305 -1.02 -3.30 -11.93
N MET A 306 -0.09 -2.39 -12.22
CA MET A 306 -0.12 -1.03 -11.71
C MET A 306 -1.31 -0.25 -12.29
N GLU A 307 -1.97 0.56 -11.48
CA GLU A 307 -3.12 1.38 -11.88
C GLU A 307 -2.73 2.42 -12.94
N SER A 308 -1.53 2.98 -12.79
CA SER A 308 -0.96 3.94 -13.73
C SER A 308 -0.43 3.32 -15.03
N TYR A 309 -0.46 1.99 -15.15
CA TYR A 309 0.01 1.32 -16.36
C TYR A 309 -0.77 1.80 -17.58
N ARG A 310 -0.06 2.28 -18.60
CA ARG A 310 -0.64 2.54 -19.92
C ARG A 310 0.14 1.76 -20.97
N PRO A 311 -0.56 1.02 -21.84
CA PRO A 311 0.07 0.25 -22.90
C PRO A 311 0.73 1.16 -23.95
N PRO A 312 1.46 0.59 -24.91
CA PRO A 312 2.11 1.35 -25.96
C PRO A 312 1.15 2.31 -26.69
N PRO A 313 1.53 3.61 -26.83
CA PRO A 313 0.67 4.60 -27.47
C PRO A 313 0.46 4.23 -28.93
N LYS A 314 -0.75 4.51 -29.46
CA LYS A 314 -1.12 4.24 -30.84
C LYS A 314 -1.43 5.52 -31.60
N ASP A 315 -1.13 5.55 -32.89
CA ASP A 315 -1.51 6.65 -33.79
C ASP A 315 -3.01 6.59 -34.11
N SER A 316 -3.51 7.61 -34.83
CA SER A 316 -4.91 7.67 -35.29
C SER A 316 -5.34 6.51 -36.20
N ARG A 317 -4.38 5.69 -36.67
CA ARG A 317 -4.61 4.50 -37.49
C ARG A 317 -4.41 3.20 -36.69
N GLY A 318 -4.28 3.28 -35.36
CA GLY A 318 -4.11 2.14 -34.46
C GLY A 318 -2.71 1.51 -34.47
N ARG A 319 -1.71 2.13 -35.10
CA ARG A 319 -0.33 1.62 -35.15
C ARG A 319 0.48 2.13 -33.98
N GLU A 320 1.35 1.29 -33.40
CA GLU A 320 2.20 1.71 -32.29
C GLU A 320 3.11 2.88 -32.65
N CYS A 321 2.99 3.94 -31.86
CA CYS A 321 3.88 5.10 -31.86
C CYS A 321 5.20 4.75 -31.20
N ALA A 322 6.30 5.23 -31.77
CA ALA A 322 7.60 5.08 -31.16
C ALA A 322 7.84 6.18 -30.11
N VAL A 323 8.29 5.79 -28.93
CA VAL A 323 8.66 6.69 -27.83
C VAL A 323 10.16 6.93 -27.87
N SER A 324 10.60 8.18 -27.74
CA SER A 324 12.02 8.51 -27.65
C SER A 324 12.54 8.18 -26.26
N ILE A 325 13.58 7.34 -26.16
CA ILE A 325 14.33 7.04 -24.94
C ILE A 325 15.82 7.25 -25.25
N GLY A 326 16.44 8.22 -24.60
CA GLY A 326 17.75 8.74 -25.02
C GLY A 326 17.71 9.25 -26.46
N LYS A 327 18.70 8.83 -27.27
CA LYS A 327 18.82 9.21 -28.69
C LYS A 327 18.00 8.32 -29.64
N MET A 328 17.39 7.25 -29.14
CA MET A 328 16.73 6.22 -29.94
C MET A 328 15.21 6.28 -29.77
N LYS A 329 14.48 5.78 -30.78
CA LYS A 329 13.02 5.65 -30.75
C LYS A 329 12.63 4.18 -30.67
N HIS A 330 11.77 3.83 -29.72
CA HIS A 330 11.40 2.46 -29.44
C HIS A 330 9.88 2.28 -29.52
N LYS A 331 9.44 1.20 -30.18
CA LYS A 331 8.04 0.74 -30.13
C LYS A 331 7.85 -0.22 -28.97
N GLY A 332 6.61 -0.33 -28.49
CA GLY A 332 6.25 -1.21 -27.38
C GLY A 332 6.64 -0.66 -25.99
N CYS A 333 6.94 0.63 -25.84
CA CYS A 333 7.17 1.24 -24.54
C CYS A 333 5.84 1.41 -23.80
N PHE A 334 5.82 1.17 -22.49
CA PHE A 334 4.66 1.41 -21.64
C PHE A 334 4.95 2.54 -20.66
N TRP A 335 3.89 3.10 -20.09
CA TRP A 335 3.96 4.20 -19.12
C TRP A 335 3.50 3.75 -17.74
N VAL A 336 4.13 4.26 -16.69
CA VAL A 336 3.71 4.20 -15.29
C VAL A 336 3.96 5.54 -14.60
N ARG A 337 3.17 5.90 -13.58
CA ARG A 337 3.34 7.14 -12.82
C ARG A 337 4.38 6.96 -11.71
N CYS A 338 5.14 8.01 -11.45
CA CYS A 338 6.17 8.02 -10.40
C CYS A 338 5.57 7.96 -8.98
N CYS A 339 4.35 8.50 -8.78
CA CYS A 339 3.68 8.50 -7.48
C CYS A 339 3.35 7.08 -6.99
N GLU A 340 2.89 6.21 -7.89
CA GLU A 340 2.60 4.81 -7.57
C GLU A 340 3.87 4.00 -7.27
N MET A 341 5.03 4.48 -7.69
CA MET A 341 6.34 3.91 -7.36
C MET A 341 6.98 4.53 -6.10
N GLY A 342 6.28 5.45 -5.41
CA GLY A 342 6.80 6.15 -4.24
C GLY A 342 7.92 7.16 -4.54
N LEU A 343 8.02 7.63 -5.79
CA LEU A 343 9.09 8.54 -6.26
C LEU A 343 8.66 10.01 -6.34
N SER A 344 7.36 10.28 -6.36
CA SER A 344 6.79 11.63 -6.37
C SER A 344 5.51 11.66 -5.54
N PHE A 345 5.05 12.85 -5.15
CA PHE A 345 3.71 13.01 -4.61
C PHE A 345 2.69 12.92 -5.75
N ASP A 346 1.53 12.31 -5.50
CA ASP A 346 0.37 12.51 -6.36
C ASP A 346 -0.11 13.93 -6.06
N GLY A 347 0.19 14.88 -6.94
CA GLY A 347 -0.25 16.26 -6.77
C GLY A 347 -1.78 16.33 -6.78
N ASP A 348 -2.34 17.24 -5.95
CA ASP A 348 -3.77 17.54 -5.88
C ASP A 348 -4.42 17.88 -7.24
#